data_AF-A0A7C9HRI6-F1
#
_entry.id   AF-A0A7C9HRI6-F1
#
_cell.length_a   1.000
_cell.length_b   1.000
_cell.length_c   1.000
_cell.angle_alpha   90.00
_cell.angle_beta   90.00
_cell.angle_gamma   90.00
#
_symmetry.space_group_name_H-M   'P 1'
#
loop_
_entity.id
_entity.type
_entity.pdbx_description
1 polymer ?
#
loop_
_entity_poly.entity_id
_entity_poly.type
_entity_poly.pdbx_seq_one_letter_code
_entity_poly.pdbx_strand_id
1 'polypeptide(L)' 'MDTNKVAFATAAHLFRLYVMAFSGIESEQAAVTSAGAAVEAYLVDCGMSQHEAARHRDELMLSFRN' A
#
# COMPACT_ATOMS: atom_id res chain seq x y z
N MET A 1 -15.77 14.54 6.53
CA MET A 1 -14.63 14.11 5.69
C MET A 1 -14.64 12.59 5.73
N ASP A 2 -14.73 11.94 4.58
CA ASP A 2 -14.86 10.49 4.50
C ASP A 2 -13.51 9.88 4.88
N THR A 3 -13.35 9.45 6.14
CA THR A 3 -12.07 9.02 6.75
C THR A 3 -11.36 7.98 5.87
N ASN A 4 -12.14 7.15 5.18
CA ASN A 4 -11.64 6.13 4.25
C ASN A 4 -10.88 6.72 3.05
N LYS A 5 -11.25 7.93 2.58
CA LYS A 5 -10.54 8.60 1.47
C LYS A 5 -9.17 9.11 1.87
N VAL A 6 -9.02 9.58 3.11
CA VAL A 6 -7.75 10.08 3.64
C VAL A 6 -6.80 8.92 3.91
N ALA A 7 -7.30 7.85 4.52
CA ALA A 7 -6.55 6.62 4.71
C ALA A 7 -6.08 6.06 3.36
N PHE A 8 -6.96 5.97 2.37
CA PHE A 8 -6.58 5.48 1.04
C PHE A 8 -5.52 6.36 0.35
N ALA A 9 -5.71 7.69 0.35
CA ALA A 9 -4.72 8.60 -0.23
C ALA A 9 -3.35 8.47 0.46
N THR A 10 -3.35 8.34 1.79
CA THR A 10 -2.13 8.14 2.57
C THR A 10 -1.47 6.81 2.25
N ALA A 11 -2.23 5.73 2.14
CA ALA A 11 -1.74 4.42 1.71
C ALA A 11 -1.08 4.48 0.32
N ALA A 12 -1.68 5.20 -0.63
CA ALA A 12 -1.10 5.37 -1.97
C ALA A 12 0.27 6.08 -1.93
N HIS A 13 0.41 7.11 -1.09
CA HIS A 13 1.68 7.80 -0.91
C HIS A 13 2.71 6.93 -0.17
N LEU A 14 2.31 6.23 0.90
CA LEU A 14 3.16 5.31 1.65
C LEU A 14 3.68 4.18 0.77
N PHE A 15 2.82 3.60 -0.06
CA PHE A 15 3.21 2.55 -0.99
C PHE A 15 4.37 2.99 -1.88
N ARG A 16 4.26 4.16 -2.53
CA ARG A 16 5.32 4.69 -3.41
C ARG A 16 6.62 4.97 -2.64
N LEU A 17 6.51 5.55 -1.44
CA LEU A 17 7.67 5.82 -0.58
C LEU A 17 8.39 4.53 -0.19
N TYR A 18 7.64 3.50 0.20
CA TYR A 18 8.21 2.21 0.59
C TYR A 18 8.80 1.45 -0.58
N VAL A 19 8.18 1.48 -1.77
CA VAL A 19 8.81 0.88 -2.96
C VAL A 19 10.15 1.54 -3.26
N MET A 20 10.23 2.88 -3.23
CA MET A 20 11.51 3.58 -3.43
C MET A 20 12.54 3.22 -2.36
N ALA A 21 12.13 3.17 -1.08
CA ALA A 21 13.03 2.84 0.01
C ALA A 21 13.55 1.40 -0.05
N PHE A 22 12.67 0.44 -0.31
CA PHE A 22 13.00 -0.98 -0.35
C PHE A 22 13.73 -1.37 -1.64
N SER A 23 13.51 -0.69 -2.76
CA SER A 23 14.25 -0.97 -4.01
C SER A 23 15.75 -0.68 -3.89
N GLY A 24 16.19 0.06 -2.87
CA GLY A 24 17.62 0.24 -2.53
C GLY A 24 18.23 -0.93 -1.74
N ILE A 25 17.42 -1.89 -1.29
CA ILE A 25 17.80 -2.98 -0.39
C ILE A 25 17.51 -4.35 -1.03
N GLU A 26 16.37 -4.47 -1.72
CA GLU A 26 15.87 -5.70 -2.31
C GLU A 26 15.45 -5.52 -3.77
N SER A 27 15.13 -6.63 -4.45
CA SER A 27 14.62 -6.60 -5.82
C SER A 27 13.32 -5.79 -5.91
N GLU A 28 13.06 -5.15 -7.06
CA GLU A 28 11.84 -4.37 -7.27
C GLU A 28 10.55 -5.17 -6.96
N GLN A 29 10.50 -6.43 -7.36
CA GLN A 29 9.38 -7.32 -7.07
C GLN A 29 9.19 -7.55 -5.56
N ALA A 30 10.28 -7.71 -4.83
CA ALA A 30 10.24 -7.85 -3.37
C ALA A 30 9.82 -6.51 -2.73
N ALA A 31 10.39 -5.39 -3.18
CA ALA A 31 10.03 -4.04 -2.70
C ALA A 31 8.54 -3.73 -2.86
N VAL A 32 7.96 -4.05 -4.02
CA VAL A 32 6.52 -3.91 -4.28
C VAL A 32 5.69 -4.79 -3.36
N THR A 33 6.14 -6.01 -3.07
CA THR A 33 5.43 -6.96 -2.19
C THR A 33 5.50 -6.49 -0.73
N SER A 34 6.68 -6.10 -0.25
CA SER A 34 6.91 -5.56 1.09
C SER A 34 6.13 -4.27 1.32
N ALA A 35 6.16 -3.34 0.34
CA ALA A 35 5.39 -2.11 0.39
C ALA A 35 3.88 -2.38 0.44
N GLY A 36 3.40 -3.33 -0.36
CA GLY A 36 2.00 -3.78 -0.37
C GLY A 36 1.53 -4.29 0.99
N ALA A 37 2.31 -5.18 1.62
CA ALA A 37 1.99 -5.70 2.95
C ALA A 37 1.93 -4.58 4.02
N ALA A 38 2.85 -3.60 3.95
CA ALA A 38 2.87 -2.49 4.88
C ALA A 38 1.64 -1.57 4.76
N VAL A 39 1.17 -1.29 3.54
CA VAL A 39 -0.04 -0.47 3.37
C VAL A 39 -1.33 -1.20 3.69
N GLU A 40 -1.40 -2.51 3.47
CA GLU A 40 -2.53 -3.31 3.94
C GLU A 40 -2.68 -3.23 5.46
N ALA A 41 -1.57 -3.43 6.20
CA ALA A 41 -1.55 -3.30 7.66
C ALA A 41 -2.01 -1.90 8.11
N TYR A 42 -1.49 -0.85 7.47
CA TYR A 42 -1.90 0.53 7.75
C TYR A 42 -3.41 0.77 7.53
N LEU A 43 -3.98 0.22 6.45
CA LEU A 43 -5.41 0.39 6.16
C LEU A 43 -6.29 -0.34 7.17
N VAL A 44 -5.86 -1.53 7.64
CA VAL A 44 -6.51 -2.24 8.74
C VAL A 44 -6.44 -1.43 10.03
N ASP A 45 -5.28 -0.84 10.35
CA ASP A 45 -5.11 0.02 11.52
C ASP A 45 -5.97 1.29 11.45
N CYS A 46 -6.29 1.76 10.23
CA CYS A 46 -7.23 2.85 9.99
C CYS A 46 -8.71 2.44 10.09
N GLY A 47 -9.00 1.17 10.40
CA GLY A 47 -10.35 0.66 10.64
C GLY A 47 -11.02 0.00 9.44
N MET A 48 -10.30 -0.21 8.32
CA MET A 48 -10.83 -1.01 7.20
C MET A 48 -10.86 -2.49 7.56
N SER A 49 -11.79 -3.23 6.95
CA SER A 49 -11.75 -4.70 7.03
C SER A 49 -10.52 -5.25 6.31
N GLN A 50 -10.02 -6.42 6.72
CA GLN A 50 -8.91 -7.08 6.02
C GLN A 50 -9.19 -7.28 4.52
N HIS A 51 -10.43 -7.62 4.15
CA HIS A 51 -10.81 -7.81 2.75
C HIS A 51 -10.75 -6.50 1.96
N GLU A 52 -11.25 -5.41 2.54
CA GLU A 52 -11.19 -4.08 1.91
C GLU A 52 -9.75 -3.57 1.78
N ALA A 53 -8.94 -3.73 2.83
CA ALA A 53 -7.52 -3.38 2.81
C ALA A 53 -6.73 -4.18 1.77
N ALA A 54 -6.95 -5.50 1.68
CA ALA A 54 -6.32 -6.36 0.69
C ALA A 54 -6.68 -5.96 -0.75
N ARG A 55 -7.96 -5.62 -0.99
CA ARG A 55 -8.40 -5.11 -2.30
C ARG A 55 -7.68 -3.82 -2.67
N HIS A 56 -7.57 -2.87 -1.75
CA HIS A 56 -6.86 -1.62 -1.99
C HIS A 56 -5.35 -1.79 -2.17
N ARG A 57 -4.72 -2.72 -1.44
CA ARG A 57 -3.33 -3.14 -1.69
C ARG A 57 -3.15 -3.62 -3.13
N ASP A 58 -4.03 -4.51 -3.59
CA ASP A 58 -3.92 -5.08 -4.94
C ASP A 58 -4.12 -4.00 -6.02
N GLU A 59 -5.09 -3.09 -5.82
CA GLU A 59 -5.30 -1.92 -6.69
C GLU A 59 -4.03 -1.04 -6.77
N LEU A 60 -3.38 -0.76 -5.64
CA LEU A 60 -2.14 0.01 -5.60
C LEU A 60 -0.99 -0.69 -6.32
N MET A 61 -0.80 -1.99 -6.07
CA MET A 61 0.24 -2.80 -6.71
C MET A 61 0.06 -2.89 -8.23
N LEU A 62 -1.18 -3.03 -8.70
CA LEU A 62 -1.50 -3.03 -10.14
C LEU A 62 -1.27 -1.66 -10.77
N SER A 63 -1.64 -0.58 -10.09
CA SER A 63 -1.46 0.80 -10.57
C SER A 63 0.00 1.22 -10.69
N PHE A 64 0.90 0.57 -9.95
CA PHE A 64 2.33 0.86 -9.99
C PHE A 64 3.05 0.19 -11.16
N ARG A 65 2.50 -0.90 -11.70
CA ARG A 65 3.09 -1.66 -12.82
C ARG A 65 2.70 -1.14 -14.21
N ASN A 66 1.70 -0.26 -14.27
CA ASN A 66 1.19 0.34 -15.50
C ASN A 66 1.65 1.79 -15.61
#